data_AF-A0A7Y3NJ38-F1
#
_entry.id   AF-A0A7Y3NJ38-F1
#
_cell.length_a   1.000
_cell.length_b   1.000
_cell.length_c   1.000
_cell.angle_alpha   90.00
_cell.angle_beta   90.00
_cell.angle_gamma   90.00
#
_symmetry.space_group_name_H-M   'P 1'
#
loop_
_entity.id
_entity.type
_entity.pdbx_description
1 polymer ?
#
loop_
_entity_poly.entity_id
_entity_poly.type
_entity_poly.pdbx_seq_one_letter_code
_entity_poly.pdbx_strand_id
1 'polypeptide(L)' 'INAGAYVPGSNPDVDQAIQKHKVIRDFLIQKVEEKAPYLETLQRAAAIAGVKISLDGEV' A
#
# COMPACT_ATOMS: atom_id res chain seq x y z
N ILE A 1 10.33 10.98 -9.34
CA ILE A 1 9.89 10.73 -10.74
C ILE A 1 9.29 11.95 -11.46
N ASN A 2 8.89 13.04 -10.77
CA ASN A 2 8.27 14.23 -11.39
C ASN A 2 9.16 15.09 -12.32
N ALA A 3 10.40 14.68 -12.64
CA ALA A 3 11.33 15.46 -13.45
C ALA A 3 11.42 15.02 -14.93
N GLY A 4 10.43 14.28 -15.44
CA GLY A 4 10.37 13.84 -16.84
C GLY A 4 11.34 12.72 -17.24
N ALA A 5 12.14 12.19 -16.31
CA ALA A 5 13.19 11.21 -16.58
C ALA A 5 12.73 9.74 -16.60
N TYR A 6 11.44 9.47 -16.44
CA TYR A 6 10.91 8.11 -16.42
C TYR A 6 10.00 7.87 -17.63
N VAL A 7 10.28 6.79 -18.35
CA VAL A 7 9.49 6.28 -19.47
C VAL A 7 8.88 4.94 -19.05
N PRO A 8 7.55 4.73 -19.16
CA PRO A 8 6.93 3.45 -18.85
C PRO A 8 7.57 2.30 -19.63
N GLY A 9 7.87 1.18 -18.96
CA GLY A 9 8.52 0.02 -19.57
C GLY A 9 10.05 0.10 -19.64
N SER A 10 10.67 1.21 -19.23
CA SER A 10 12.14 1.33 -19.17
C SER A 10 12.76 0.57 -18.00
N ASN A 11 12.02 0.44 -16.90
CA ASN A 11 12.44 -0.32 -15.73
C ASN A 11 11.21 -0.96 -15.08
N PRO A 12 11.05 -2.30 -15.20
CA PRO A 12 9.92 -3.03 -14.62
C PRO A 12 9.74 -2.82 -13.12
N ASP A 13 10.82 -2.62 -12.36
CA ASP A 13 10.75 -2.39 -10.91
C ASP A 13 10.19 -1.01 -10.59
N VAL A 14 10.58 0.00 -11.38
CA VAL A 14 10.03 1.37 -11.24
C VAL A 14 8.57 1.41 -11.69
N ASP A 15 8.22 0.68 -12.75
CA ASP A 15 6.83 0.53 -13.21
C ASP A 15 5.96 -0.07 -12.09
N GLN A 16 6.42 -1.17 -11.48
CA GLN A 16 5.73 -1.81 -10.35
C GLN A 16 5.64 -0.89 -9.13
N ALA A 17 6.72 -0.17 -8.82
CA ALA A 17 6.73 0.79 -7.72
C ALA A 17 5.69 1.90 -7.96
N ILE A 18 5.59 2.44 -9.18
CA ILE A 18 4.62 3.47 -9.55
C ILE A 18 3.18 2.96 -9.42
N GLN A 19 2.92 1.73 -9.88
CA GLN A 19 1.60 1.11 -9.75
C GLN A 19 1.19 0.95 -8.28
N LYS A 20 2.10 0.49 -7.41
CA LYS A 20 1.84 0.32 -5.97
C LYS A 20 1.84 1.64 -5.20
N HIS A 21 2.56 2.65 -5.67
CA HIS A 21 2.72 3.94 -4.99
C HIS A 21 1.40 4.64 -4.73
N LYS A 22 0.46 4.58 -5.67
CA LYS A 22 -0.87 5.16 -5.49
C LYS A 22 -1.61 4.46 -4.34
N VAL A 23 -1.67 3.13 -4.37
CA VAL A 23 -2.40 2.33 -3.38
C VAL A 23 -1.79 2.48 -1.99
N ILE A 24 -0.45 2.48 -1.89
CA ILE A 24 0.26 2.69 -0.62
C ILE A 24 0.00 4.10 -0.09
N ARG A 25 0.07 5.13 -0.94
CA ARG A 25 -0.21 6.51 -0.54
C ARG A 25 -1.64 6.66 -0.03
N ASP A 26 -2.62 6.10 -0.74
CA ASP A 26 -4.03 6.17 -0.35
C ASP A 26 -4.28 5.42 0.97
N PHE A 27 -3.55 4.32 1.24
CA PHE A 27 -3.58 3.62 2.52
C PHE A 27 -3.00 4.43 3.68
N LEU A 28 -1.93 5.20 3.44
CA LEU A 28 -1.25 6.00 4.46
C LEU A 28 -1.97 7.32 4.77
N ILE A 29 -2.87 7.78 3.90
CA ILE A 29 -3.69 8.97 4.14
C ILE A 29 -4.93 8.56 4.93
N GLN A 30 -5.17 9.25 6.05
CA GLN A 30 -6.32 9.02 6.92
C GLN A 30 -6.92 10.37 7.33
N LYS A 31 -8.25 10.49 7.29
CA LYS A 31 -8.93 11.68 7.82
C LYS A 31 -8.94 11.66 9.34
N VAL A 32 -9.08 12.82 9.98
CA VAL A 32 -9.05 12.94 11.45
C VAL A 32 -10.19 12.13 12.10
N GLU A 33 -11.34 12.09 11.45
CA GLU A 33 -12.54 11.39 11.88
C GLU A 33 -12.60 9.92 11.42
N GLU A 34 -11.67 9.48 10.57
CA GLU A 34 -11.64 8.10 10.07
C GLU A 34 -11.10 7.17 11.16
N LYS A 35 -11.88 6.15 11.51
CA LYS A 35 -11.41 5.09 12.41
C LYS A 35 -10.76 3.99 11.58
N ALA A 36 -9.60 3.54 12.03
CA ALA A 36 -8.89 2.42 11.43
C ALA A 36 -8.69 1.32 12.50
N PRO A 37 -9.66 0.42 12.70
CA PRO A 37 -9.52 -0.70 13.63
C PRO A 37 -8.27 -1.52 13.32
N TYR A 38 -7.62 -2.05 14.36
CA TYR A 38 -6.34 -2.75 14.23
C TYR A 38 -6.39 -3.90 13.21
N LEU A 39 -7.38 -4.80 13.35
CA LEU A 39 -7.52 -5.96 12.47
C LEU A 39 -7.81 -5.55 11.01
N GLU A 40 -8.65 -4.55 10.81
CA GLU A 40 -8.96 -4.03 9.47
C GLU A 40 -7.73 -3.39 8.82
N THR A 41 -6.95 -2.65 9.60
CA THR A 41 -5.71 -2.01 9.15
C THR A 41 -4.68 -3.05 8.72
N LEU A 42 -4.51 -4.12 9.51
CA LEU A 42 -3.63 -5.22 9.16
C LEU A 42 -4.08 -5.96 7.90
N GLN A 43 -5.38 -6.20 7.75
CA GLN A 43 -5.92 -6.83 6.53
C GLN A 43 -5.67 -5.97 5.29
N ARG A 44 -5.88 -4.65 5.38
CA ARG A 44 -5.59 -3.70 4.30
C ARG A 44 -4.09 -3.69 3.94
N ALA A 45 -3.21 -3.67 4.94
CA ALA A 45 -1.77 -3.74 4.72
C ALA A 45 -1.32 -5.07 4.09
N ALA A 46 -1.86 -6.19 4.57
CA ALA A 46 -1.61 -7.53 4.04
C ALA A 46 -1.97 -7.65 2.55
N ALA A 47 -3.13 -7.10 2.17
CA ALA A 47 -3.61 -7.09 0.79
C ALA A 47 -2.68 -6.30 -0.15
N ILE A 48 -2.16 -5.16 0.31
CA ILE A 48 -1.21 -4.34 -0.47
C ILE A 48 0.15 -5.03 -0.61
N ALA A 49 0.62 -5.66 0.46
CA ALA A 49 1.89 -6.38 0.50
C ALA A 49 1.83 -7.76 -0.18
N GLY A 50 0.64 -8.30 -0.43
CA GLY A 50 0.45 -9.64 -0.99
C GLY A 50 0.84 -10.76 -0.03
N VAL A 51 0.81 -10.49 1.29
CA VAL A 51 1.18 -11.47 2.33
C VAL A 51 -0.06 -11.95 3.07
N LYS A 52 -0.06 -13.21 3.51
CA LYS A 52 -1.08 -13.72 4.42
C LYS A 52 -0.63 -13.46 5.86
N ILE A 53 -1.42 -12.69 6.59
CA ILE A 53 -1.24 -12.53 8.03
C ILE A 53 -2.13 -13.56 8.72
N SER A 54 -1.53 -14.43 9.53
CA SER A 54 -2.25 -15.26 10.50
C SER A 54 -2.45 -14.40 11.76
N LEU A 55 -3.72 -14.25 12.15
CA LEU A 55 -4.14 -13.44 13.29
C LEU A 55 -4.45 -14.38 14.46
N ASP A 56 -3.45 -15.16 14.88
CA ASP A 56 -3.58 -16.15 15.95
C ASP A 56 -3.25 -15.52 17.32
N GLY A 57 -3.83 -14.35 17.59
CA GLY A 57 -3.70 -13.64 18.86
C GLY A 57 -5.08 -13.31 19.41
N GLU A 58 -5.39 -13.90 20.56
CA GLU A 58 -6.65 -13.76 21.31
C GLU A 58 -7.12 -12.30 21.44
N VAL A 59 -8.44 -12.12 21.31
CA VAL A 59 -9.16 -10.88 21.61
C VAL A 59 -9.54 -10.86 23.09
#